data_AF-A0A3D4KVN0-F1
#
_entry.id   AF-A0A3D4KVN0-F1
#
_cell.length_a   1.000
_cell.length_b   1.000
_cell.length_c   1.000
_cell.angle_alpha   90.00
_cell.angle_beta   90.00
_cell.angle_gamma   90.00
#
_symmetry.space_group_name_H-M   'P 1'
#
loop_
_entity.id
_entity.type
_entity.pdbx_description
1 polymer ?
#
loop_
_entity_poly.entity_id
_entity_poly.type
_entity_poly.pdbx_seq_one_letter_code
_entity_poly.pdbx_strand_id
1 'polypeptide(L)'
;MYQCYARVTDRYKANNVYVLCLELTSPLRKFQRREYYRLNCILNMKCREVGDKEYDEMKMKQNDVSFINTDLILEDGVIVDISGGGAKFISDRKFDRETKILFMFNLNIGGKLTEYEVIGRVILSDEMEGRPGEYRNHVQFVNIKDRDREGIIRYIFEEERKIRRKESGIQE
;
A
#
# COMPACT_ATOMS: atom_id res chain seq x y z
N MET A 1 -5.53 -17.03 3.57
CA MET A 1 -5.25 -17.08 5.02
C MET A 1 -6.43 -17.77 5.67
N TYR A 2 -6.21 -18.67 6.63
CA TYR A 2 -7.27 -19.35 7.37
C TYR A 2 -7.17 -18.98 8.84
N GLN A 3 -8.30 -18.99 9.54
CA GLN A 3 -8.37 -18.78 10.99
C GLN A 3 -9.23 -19.86 11.66
N CYS A 4 -8.89 -20.17 12.91
CA CYS A 4 -9.61 -21.09 13.78
C CYS A 4 -9.31 -20.78 15.24
N TYR A 5 -10.20 -21.20 16.14
CA TYR A 5 -9.91 -21.31 17.56
C TYR A 5 -9.22 -22.64 17.84
N ALA A 6 -8.25 -22.62 18.75
CA ALA A 6 -7.55 -23.81 19.19
C ALA A 6 -7.26 -23.73 20.68
N ARG A 7 -7.23 -24.89 21.33
CA ARG A 7 -6.85 -25.06 22.73
C ARG A 7 -5.47 -25.71 22.79
N VAL A 8 -4.60 -25.18 23.64
CA VAL A 8 -3.31 -25.82 23.94
C VAL A 8 -3.59 -27.08 24.75
N THR A 9 -3.21 -28.24 24.22
CA THR A 9 -3.38 -29.53 24.90
C THR A 9 -2.09 -30.01 25.54
N ASP A 10 -0.93 -29.63 24.98
CA ASP A 10 0.37 -30.02 25.53
C ASP A 10 1.49 -29.02 25.18
N ARG A 11 2.55 -29.04 25.98
CA ARG A 11 3.77 -28.24 25.78
C ARG A 11 4.98 -29.11 26.09
N TYR A 12 5.87 -29.28 25.13
CA TYR A 12 7.10 -30.05 25.34
C TYR A 12 8.27 -29.48 24.55
N LYS A 13 9.47 -29.98 24.85
CA LYS A 13 10.72 -29.61 24.18
C LYS A 13 11.21 -30.82 23.38
N ALA A 14 11.41 -30.64 22.08
CA ALA A 14 11.96 -31.65 21.19
C ALA A 14 13.09 -31.04 20.37
N ASN A 15 14.27 -31.69 20.35
CA ASN A 15 15.46 -31.21 19.61
C ASN A 15 15.83 -29.75 19.89
N ASN A 16 15.76 -29.34 21.17
CA ASN A 16 15.98 -27.96 21.63
C ASN A 16 14.99 -26.91 21.10
N VAL A 17 13.87 -27.34 20.51
CA VAL A 17 12.76 -26.48 20.07
C VAL A 17 11.58 -26.68 21.02
N TYR A 18 10.96 -25.57 21.45
CA TYR A 18 9.71 -25.61 22.20
C TYR A 18 8.53 -25.83 21.26
N VAL A 19 7.74 -26.87 21.52
CA VAL A 19 6.60 -27.29 20.70
C VAL A 19 5.31 -27.13 21.50
N LEU A 20 4.28 -26.61 20.83
CA LEU A 20 2.91 -26.47 21.35
C LEU A 20 1.98 -27.40 20.57
N CYS A 21 1.31 -28.32 21.26
CA CYS A 21 0.22 -29.10 20.68
C CYS A 21 -1.09 -28.33 20.80
N LEU A 22 -1.76 -28.17 19.66
CA LEU A 22 -3.01 -27.42 19.54
C LEU A 22 -4.11 -28.35 19.03
N GLU A 23 -5.22 -28.40 19.75
CA GLU A 23 -6.47 -29.02 19.30
C GLU A 23 -7.38 -27.94 18.75
N LEU A 24 -7.84 -28.09 17.50
CA LEU A 24 -8.79 -27.17 16.88
C LEU A 24 -10.14 -27.28 17.57
N THR A 25 -10.62 -26.19 18.15
CA THR A 25 -11.95 -26.10 18.77
C THR A 25 -12.99 -25.48 17.85
N SER A 26 -12.58 -25.03 16.66
CA SER A 26 -13.47 -24.59 15.59
C SER A 26 -12.99 -25.08 14.22
N PRO A 27 -13.87 -25.15 13.21
CA PRO A 27 -13.46 -25.38 11.84
C PRO A 27 -12.51 -24.29 11.33
N LEU A 28 -11.61 -24.66 10.42
CA LEU A 28 -10.81 -23.70 9.66
C LEU A 28 -11.71 -22.90 8.73
N ARG A 29 -11.67 -21.57 8.84
CA ARG A 29 -12.42 -20.66 7.97
C ARG A 29 -11.49 -19.80 7.15
N LYS A 30 -11.83 -19.59 5.88
CA LYS A 30 -11.10 -18.66 5.02
C LYS A 30 -11.24 -17.25 5.59
N PHE A 31 -10.12 -16.61 5.91
CA PHE A 31 -10.05 -15.25 6.41
C PHE A 31 -9.62 -14.31 5.29
N GLN A 32 -10.56 -13.51 4.78
CA GLN A 32 -10.27 -12.44 3.84
C GLN A 32 -10.03 -11.14 4.62
N ARG A 33 -8.76 -10.81 4.83
CA ARG A 33 -8.35 -9.59 5.56
C ARG A 33 -8.22 -8.35 4.66
N ARG A 34 -8.24 -8.53 3.33
CA ARG A 34 -8.03 -7.44 2.38
C ARG A 34 -9.36 -7.00 1.80
N GLU A 35 -9.66 -5.72 1.94
CA GLU A 35 -10.80 -5.08 1.28
C GLU A 35 -10.53 -4.84 -0.21
N TYR A 36 -9.26 -4.59 -0.58
CA TYR A 36 -8.85 -4.28 -1.94
C TYR A 36 -7.84 -5.28 -2.48
N TYR A 37 -7.96 -5.58 -3.77
CA TYR A 37 -6.91 -6.29 -4.52
C TYR A 37 -5.64 -5.44 -4.58
N ARG A 38 -4.49 -6.11 -4.64
CA ARG A 38 -3.16 -5.51 -4.61
C ARG A 38 -2.43 -5.89 -5.89
N LEU A 39 -2.02 -4.88 -6.64
CA LEU A 39 -1.25 -5.03 -7.87
C LEU A 39 0.22 -4.74 -7.59
N ASN A 40 1.08 -5.72 -7.84
CA ASN A 40 2.52 -5.47 -7.94
C ASN A 40 2.79 -4.69 -9.22
N CYS A 41 3.46 -3.54 -9.11
CA CYS A 41 3.74 -2.64 -10.22
C CYS A 41 5.08 -1.93 -10.00
N ILE A 42 5.52 -1.15 -10.98
CA ILE A 42 6.65 -0.22 -10.83
C ILE A 42 6.16 1.12 -11.35
N LEU A 43 5.85 2.03 -10.45
CA LEU A 43 5.41 3.38 -10.80
C LEU A 43 6.29 4.41 -10.12
N ASN A 44 6.85 5.32 -10.91
CA ASN A 44 7.56 6.47 -10.37
C ASN A 44 6.57 7.35 -9.62
N MET A 45 7.02 7.85 -8.47
CA MET A 45 6.26 8.76 -7.64
C MET A 45 7.17 9.84 -7.07
N LYS A 46 6.53 10.87 -6.54
CA LYS A 46 7.14 11.82 -5.63
C LYS A 46 6.35 11.85 -4.34
N CYS A 47 7.03 12.09 -3.23
CA CYS A 47 6.38 12.20 -1.94
C CYS A 47 7.00 13.25 -1.04
N ARG A 48 6.22 13.69 -0.04
CA ARG A 48 6.72 14.48 1.08
C ARG A 48 5.88 14.24 2.32
N GLU A 49 6.47 14.50 3.47
CA GLU A 49 5.73 14.55 4.71
C GLU A 49 4.76 15.74 4.76
N VAL A 50 3.61 15.54 5.39
CA VAL A 50 2.55 16.53 5.57
C VAL A 50 2.37 16.75 7.07
N GLY A 51 2.56 17.99 7.53
CA GLY A 51 2.33 18.35 8.92
C GLY A 51 0.85 18.31 9.30
N ASP A 52 0.55 18.15 10.59
CA ASP A 52 -0.83 17.97 11.05
C ASP A 52 -1.77 19.13 10.67
N LYS A 53 -1.32 20.38 10.81
CA LYS A 53 -2.10 21.56 10.43
C LYS A 53 -2.46 21.56 8.95
N GLU A 54 -1.47 21.27 8.10
CA GLU A 54 -1.66 21.19 6.65
C GLU A 54 -2.62 20.07 6.28
N TYR A 55 -2.50 18.91 6.92
CA TYR A 55 -3.42 17.79 6.72
C TYR A 55 -4.87 18.13 7.09
N ASP A 56 -5.08 18.83 8.21
CA ASP A 56 -6.41 19.24 8.64
C ASP A 56 -7.01 20.27 7.67
N GLU A 57 -6.20 21.18 7.13
CA GLU A 57 -6.64 22.09 6.06
C GLU A 57 -7.02 21.35 4.78
N MET A 58 -6.21 20.38 4.34
CA MET A 58 -6.49 19.53 3.16
C MET A 58 -7.76 18.69 3.34
N LYS A 59 -8.05 18.25 4.58
CA LYS A 59 -9.30 17.56 4.90
C LYS A 59 -10.54 18.42 4.72
N MET A 60 -10.47 19.67 5.19
CA MET A 60 -11.61 20.59 5.18
C MET A 60 -11.89 21.14 3.78
N LYS A 61 -10.84 21.34 2.97
CA LYS A 61 -10.92 21.84 1.60
C LYS A 61 -11.13 20.69 0.61
N GLN A 62 -12.27 19.99 0.68
CA GLN A 62 -12.63 18.94 -0.29
C GLN A 62 -12.64 19.43 -1.76
N ASN A 63 -12.70 20.74 -2.00
CA ASN A 63 -12.63 21.36 -3.31
C ASN A 63 -11.28 22.05 -3.54
N ASP A 64 -10.62 21.61 -4.61
CA ASP A 64 -9.52 22.21 -5.35
C ASP A 64 -8.78 23.35 -4.66
N VAL A 65 -7.67 23.01 -4.00
CA VAL A 65 -6.64 24.02 -3.76
C VAL A 65 -5.26 23.44 -4.03
N SER A 66 -4.73 23.84 -5.18
CA SER A 66 -3.31 23.85 -5.53
C SER A 66 -2.57 24.81 -4.59
N PHE A 67 -2.24 24.38 -3.37
CA PHE A 67 -1.11 24.95 -2.65
C PHE A 67 -0.02 23.89 -2.59
N ILE A 68 0.57 23.61 -3.75
CA ILE A 68 1.98 23.22 -3.75
C ILE A 68 2.68 24.50 -3.30
N ASN A 69 3.01 24.56 -2.01
CA ASN A 69 3.99 25.51 -1.54
C ASN A 69 5.27 25.14 -2.30
N THR A 70 5.61 25.90 -3.35
CA THR A 70 6.65 25.58 -4.34
C THR A 70 8.04 25.36 -3.72
N ASP A 71 8.21 25.75 -2.45
CA ASP A 71 9.45 25.60 -1.69
C ASP A 71 9.58 24.24 -0.97
N LEU A 72 8.56 23.37 -1.01
CA LEU A 72 8.63 22.05 -0.40
C LEU A 72 9.31 21.05 -1.35
N ILE A 73 10.48 20.59 -0.93
CA ILE A 73 11.25 19.56 -1.64
C ILE A 73 10.45 18.26 -1.63
N LEU A 74 10.20 17.74 -2.82
CA LEU A 74 9.62 16.43 -3.03
C LEU A 74 10.75 15.40 -3.16
N GLU A 75 10.61 14.32 -2.42
CA GLU A 75 11.50 13.17 -2.48
C GLU A 75 11.01 12.20 -3.56
N ASP A 76 11.93 11.65 -4.35
CA ASP A 76 11.59 10.65 -5.36
C ASP A 76 11.36 9.28 -4.71
N GLY A 77 10.50 8.47 -5.33
CA GLY A 77 10.23 7.11 -4.88
C GLY A 77 9.64 6.23 -5.97
N VAL A 78 9.52 4.94 -5.66
CA VAL A 78 8.96 3.95 -6.59
C VAL A 78 7.88 3.13 -5.88
N ILE A 79 6.64 3.22 -6.36
CA ILE A 79 5.56 2.33 -5.94
C ILE A 79 5.85 0.94 -6.48
N VAL A 80 5.83 -0.04 -5.57
CA VAL A 80 6.05 -1.47 -5.88
C VAL A 80 4.78 -2.32 -5.72
N ASP A 81 3.79 -1.81 -4.99
CA ASP A 81 2.49 -2.46 -4.74
C ASP A 81 1.43 -1.35 -4.57
N ILE A 82 0.29 -1.45 -5.25
CA ILE A 82 -0.82 -0.50 -5.10
C ILE A 82 -2.17 -1.21 -4.99
N SER A 83 -3.07 -0.63 -4.20
CA SER A 83 -4.46 -1.06 -4.02
C SER A 83 -5.36 0.15 -3.85
N GLY A 84 -6.68 -0.06 -3.88
CA GLY A 84 -7.64 1.00 -3.54
C GLY A 84 -7.58 1.48 -2.08
N GLY A 85 -6.82 0.80 -1.21
CA GLY A 85 -6.68 1.16 0.21
C GLY A 85 -5.30 1.68 0.62
N GLY A 86 -4.31 1.65 -0.26
CA GLY A 86 -2.94 2.00 0.07
C GLY A 86 -1.91 1.43 -0.89
N ALA A 87 -0.64 1.73 -0.62
CA ALA A 87 0.48 1.35 -1.47
C ALA A 87 1.70 0.92 -0.63
N LYS A 88 2.64 0.26 -1.28
CA LYS A 88 4.02 0.17 -0.80
C LYS A 88 4.94 0.85 -1.80
N PHE A 89 5.92 1.55 -1.28
CA PHE A 89 6.93 2.21 -2.09
C PHE A 89 8.31 2.08 -1.50
N ILE A 90 9.31 2.29 -2.35
CA ILE A 90 10.73 2.35 -1.99
C ILE A 90 11.18 3.80 -2.08
N SER A 91 11.92 4.25 -1.07
CA SER A 91 12.59 5.55 -1.03
C SER A 91 13.91 5.43 -0.26
N ASP A 92 14.78 6.43 -0.37
CA ASP A 92 15.99 6.58 0.44
C ASP A 92 15.71 7.11 1.87
N ARG A 93 14.47 7.52 2.13
CA ARG A 93 14.00 7.96 3.44
C ARG A 93 13.18 6.91 4.18
N LYS A 94 13.48 6.77 5.48
CA LYS A 94 12.65 6.07 6.47
C LYS A 94 11.62 7.03 7.03
N PHE A 95 10.38 6.56 7.14
CA PHE A 95 9.30 7.33 7.75
C PHE A 95 8.84 6.69 9.05
N ASP A 96 8.52 7.53 10.03
CA ASP A 96 7.96 7.06 11.29
C ASP A 96 6.52 6.58 11.10
N ARG A 97 6.08 5.70 12.01
CA ARG A 97 4.72 5.19 11.99
C ARG A 97 3.72 6.32 12.27
N GLU A 98 2.56 6.25 11.61
CA GLU A 98 1.49 7.26 11.63
C GLU A 98 1.83 8.58 10.91
N THR A 99 3.07 8.78 10.43
CA THR A 99 3.42 9.92 9.58
C THR A 99 2.50 9.98 8.35
N LYS A 100 2.06 11.19 8.01
CA LYS A 100 1.23 11.46 6.84
C LYS A 100 2.13 11.91 5.70
N ILE A 101 1.95 11.29 4.55
CA ILE A 101 2.77 11.51 3.37
C ILE A 101 1.83 11.85 2.22
N LEU A 102 2.14 12.94 1.50
CA LEU A 102 1.52 13.26 0.23
C LEU A 102 2.21 12.45 -0.87
N PHE A 103 1.42 11.75 -1.68
CA PHE A 103 1.87 10.97 -2.83
C PHE A 103 1.44 11.67 -4.11
N MET A 104 2.38 11.86 -5.02
CA MET A 104 2.11 12.30 -6.39
C MET A 104 2.65 11.28 -7.38
N PHE A 105 1.77 10.73 -8.19
CA PHE A 105 2.11 9.71 -9.19
C PHE A 105 1.14 9.76 -10.37
N ASN A 106 1.53 9.13 -11.47
CA ASN A 106 0.73 9.11 -12.69
C ASN A 106 0.25 7.69 -13.00
N LEU A 107 -1.03 7.54 -13.34
CA LEU A 107 -1.61 6.29 -13.82
C LEU A 107 -2.09 6.45 -15.26
N ASN A 108 -1.80 5.44 -16.09
CA ASN A 108 -2.31 5.38 -17.46
C ASN A 108 -3.60 4.55 -17.48
N ILE A 109 -4.74 5.19 -17.72
CA ILE A 109 -6.06 4.57 -17.75
C ILE A 109 -6.65 4.80 -19.13
N GLY A 110 -6.95 3.72 -19.86
CA GLY A 110 -7.49 3.82 -21.23
C GLY A 110 -6.62 4.63 -22.20
N GLY A 111 -5.30 4.65 -22.02
CA GLY A 111 -4.36 5.42 -22.85
C GLY A 111 -4.16 6.87 -22.40
N LYS A 112 -4.90 7.34 -21.39
CA LYS A 112 -4.77 8.68 -20.83
C LYS A 112 -3.92 8.64 -19.55
N LEU A 113 -2.82 9.39 -19.54
CA LEU A 113 -2.03 9.62 -18.34
C LEU A 113 -2.77 10.63 -17.44
N THR A 114 -3.08 10.21 -16.23
CA THR A 114 -3.76 11.03 -15.22
C THR A 114 -2.89 11.11 -13.97
N GLU A 115 -2.68 12.33 -13.47
CA GLU A 115 -1.97 12.58 -12.22
C GLU A 115 -2.89 12.35 -11.02
N TYR A 116 -2.33 11.76 -9.97
CA TYR A 116 -3.01 11.47 -8.71
C TYR A 116 -2.22 12.10 -7.56
N GLU A 117 -2.94 12.82 -6.71
CA GLU A 117 -2.45 13.36 -5.44
C GLU A 117 -3.24 12.72 -4.30
N VAL A 118 -2.57 11.89 -3.49
CA VAL A 118 -3.23 11.09 -2.44
C VAL A 118 -2.44 11.18 -1.14
N ILE A 119 -3.13 11.29 0.00
CA ILE A 119 -2.47 11.23 1.31
C ILE A 119 -2.45 9.79 1.80
N GLY A 120 -1.26 9.31 2.16
CA GLY A 120 -1.07 8.01 2.81
C GLY A 120 -0.53 8.18 4.23
N ARG A 121 -0.99 7.33 5.13
CA ARG A 121 -0.47 7.21 6.49
C ARG A 121 0.45 6.00 6.60
N VAL A 122 1.64 6.20 7.13
CA VAL A 122 2.64 5.13 7.30
C VAL A 122 2.17 4.12 8.33
N ILE A 123 2.10 2.87 7.91
CA ILE A 123 1.77 1.72 8.76
C ILE A 123 3.06 1.02 9.21
N LEU A 124 4.05 0.95 8.32
CA LEU A 124 5.33 0.29 8.54
C LEU A 124 6.39 0.85 7.59
N SER A 125 7.62 0.98 8.08
CA SER A 125 8.79 1.39 7.30
C SER A 125 9.98 0.56 7.74
N ASP A 126 10.46 -0.31 6.84
CA ASP A 126 11.57 -1.22 7.11
C ASP A 126 12.70 -0.99 6.11
N GLU A 127 13.94 -1.05 6.58
CA GLU A 127 15.12 -1.05 5.71
C GLU A 127 15.15 -2.34 4.88
N MET A 128 15.54 -2.23 3.62
CA MET A 128 15.57 -3.36 2.71
C MET A 128 16.78 -4.24 2.96
N GLU A 129 16.54 -5.54 3.12
CA GLU A 129 17.59 -6.54 3.30
C GLU A 129 18.58 -6.49 2.12
N GLY A 130 19.87 -6.32 2.43
CA GLY A 130 20.94 -6.23 1.43
C GLY A 130 21.02 -4.88 0.70
N ARG A 131 20.21 -3.87 1.08
CA ARG A 131 20.26 -2.52 0.49
C ARG A 131 20.20 -1.43 1.57
N PRO A 132 21.32 -1.18 2.27
CA PRO A 132 21.37 -0.16 3.30
C PRO A 132 20.98 1.22 2.76
N GLY A 133 20.14 1.94 3.49
CA GLY A 133 19.63 3.24 3.07
C GLY A 133 18.44 3.21 2.10
N GLU A 134 18.00 2.05 1.61
CA GLU A 134 16.71 1.90 0.90
C GLU A 134 15.64 1.39 1.88
N TYR A 135 14.50 2.07 1.94
CA TYR A 135 13.40 1.74 2.84
C TYR A 135 12.17 1.34 2.06
N ARG A 136 11.53 0.25 2.50
CA ARG A 136 10.20 -0.14 2.05
C ARG A 136 9.15 0.43 2.99
N ASN A 137 8.39 1.38 2.48
CA ASN A 137 7.35 2.09 3.19
C ASN A 137 5.97 1.54 2.81
N HIS A 138 5.17 1.11 3.78
CA HIS A 138 3.80 0.64 3.59
C HIS A 138 2.84 1.67 4.15
N VAL A 139 1.99 2.20 3.26
CA VAL A 139 1.04 3.26 3.59
C VAL A 139 -0.39 2.83 3.36
N GLN A 140 -1.29 3.36 4.18
CA GLN A 140 -2.73 3.28 4.00
C GLN A 140 -3.24 4.62 3.51
N PHE A 141 -4.01 4.66 2.43
CA PHE A 141 -4.61 5.90 1.95
C PHE A 141 -5.63 6.42 2.95
N VAL A 142 -5.58 7.71 3.24
CA VAL A 142 -6.45 8.42 4.18
C VAL A 142 -7.06 9.64 3.50
N ASN A 143 -8.36 9.87 3.72
CA ASN A 143 -9.09 11.00 3.11
C ASN A 143 -8.98 11.08 1.57
N ILE A 144 -8.82 9.93 0.91
CA ILE A 144 -8.82 9.86 -0.57
C ILE A 144 -10.23 10.11 -1.10
N LYS A 145 -10.34 10.94 -2.14
CA LYS A 145 -11.60 11.19 -2.86
C LYS A 145 -12.07 9.92 -3.55
N ASP A 146 -13.38 9.66 -3.55
CA ASP A 146 -13.94 8.44 -4.17
C ASP A 146 -13.61 8.33 -5.65
N ARG A 147 -13.64 9.46 -6.38
CA ARG A 147 -13.22 9.52 -7.79
C ARG A 147 -11.79 9.01 -7.99
N ASP A 148 -10.88 9.42 -7.12
CA ASP A 148 -9.46 9.08 -7.26
C ASP A 148 -9.23 7.62 -6.86
N ARG A 149 -9.92 7.15 -5.80
CA ARG A 149 -9.92 5.75 -5.39
C ARG A 149 -10.44 4.82 -6.49
N GLU A 150 -11.57 5.17 -7.10
CA GLU A 150 -12.14 4.43 -8.22
C GLU A 150 -11.22 4.44 -9.45
N GLY A 151 -10.54 5.55 -9.70
CA GLY A 151 -9.52 5.65 -10.74
C GLY A 151 -8.36 4.67 -10.53
N ILE A 152 -7.81 4.62 -9.31
CA ILE A 152 -6.76 3.66 -8.93
C ILE A 152 -7.26 2.22 -9.10
N ILE A 153 -8.48 1.93 -8.65
CA ILE A 153 -9.09 0.59 -8.79
C ILE A 153 -9.24 0.22 -10.27
N ARG A 154 -9.69 1.15 -11.11
CA ARG A 154 -9.85 0.93 -12.56
C ARG A 154 -8.50 0.64 -13.21
N TYR A 155 -7.48 1.42 -12.89
CA TYR A 155 -6.11 1.16 -13.34
C TYR A 155 -5.66 -0.25 -12.98
N ILE A 156 -5.87 -0.66 -11.72
CA ILE A 156 -5.47 -1.99 -11.24
C ILE A 156 -6.13 -3.10 -12.08
N PHE A 157 -7.44 -3.00 -12.34
CA PHE A 157 -8.14 -3.99 -13.16
C PHE A 157 -7.75 -3.97 -14.64
N GLU A 158 -7.35 -2.81 -15.19
CA GLU A 158 -6.82 -2.74 -16.55
C GLU A 158 -5.47 -3.44 -16.67
N GLU A 159 -4.53 -3.15 -15.75
CA GLU A 159 -3.22 -3.79 -15.75
C GLU A 159 -3.30 -5.28 -15.45
N GLU A 160 -4.15 -5.70 -14.52
CA GLU A 160 -4.37 -7.13 -14.25
C GLU A 160 -4.86 -7.87 -15.50
N ARG A 161 -5.79 -7.27 -16.26
CA ARG A 161 -6.26 -7.85 -17.52
C ARG A 161 -5.13 -7.95 -18.55
N LYS A 162 -4.25 -6.96 -18.65
CA LYS A 162 -3.08 -7.00 -19.55
C LYS A 162 -2.10 -8.12 -19.16
N ILE A 163 -1.82 -8.28 -17.86
CA ILE A 163 -0.93 -9.34 -17.35
C ILE A 163 -1.51 -10.71 -17.68
N ARG A 164 -2.78 -10.96 -17.35
CA ARG A 164 -3.43 -12.26 -17.62
C ARG A 164 -3.47 -12.61 -19.11
N ARG A 165 -3.69 -11.61 -19.99
CA ARG A 165 -3.65 -11.82 -21.45
C ARG A 165 -2.26 -12.23 -21.93
N LYS A 166 -1.21 -11.57 -21.44
CA LYS A 166 0.18 -11.93 -21.75
C LYS A 166 0.51 -13.35 -21.28
N GLU A 167 0.07 -13.72 -20.07
CA GLU A 167 0.27 -15.07 -19.53
C GLU A 167 -0.51 -16.14 -20.30
N SER A 168 -1.68 -15.80 -20.86
CA SER A 168 -2.55 -16.73 -21.60
C SER A 168 -2.17 -16.88 -23.08
N GLY A 169 -1.20 -16.10 -23.59
CA GLY A 169 -0.71 -16.21 -24.97
C GLY A 169 -1.67 -15.74 -26.08
N ILE A 170 -2.76 -15.05 -25.74
CA ILE A 170 -3.72 -14.53 -26.73
C ILE A 170 -3.21 -13.17 -27.25
N GLN A 171 -2.80 -13.12 -28.52
CA GLN A 171 -2.53 -11.88 -29.27
C GLN A 171 -3.77 -11.43 -30.06
N GLU A 172 -3.87 -10.12 -30.31
CA GLU A 172 -4.99 -9.46 -31.01
C GLU A 172 -5.26 -9.99 -32.42
#